data_AF-A0A1P8FJ57-F1
#
_entry.id   AF-A0A1P8FJ57-F1
#
_cell.length_a   1.000
_cell.length_b   1.000
_cell.length_c   1.000
_cell.angle_alpha   90.00
_cell.angle_beta   90.00
_cell.angle_gamma   90.00
#
_symmetry.space_group_name_H-M   'P 1'
#
loop_
_entity.id
_entity.type
_entity.pdbx_description
1 polymer ?
#
loop_
_entity_poly.entity_id
_entity_poly.type
_entity_poly.pdbx_seq_one_letter_code
_entity_poly.pdbx_strand_id
1 'polypeptide(L)'
;MALAAVSIPITSNAVYVSPDGLGQALIFPYYTTRPTDGNAFNTYISIVNHTQDAKVMRVRFREGRNGREVANFNLFLGSGDAWTAALAAPPANNLPTRLLSADRSCMLPALSTQTGSLPFLDFSSASYDGANTDGYGTGGDRTREGYVEVIEMATLQGATADAVRIGANGQPANCGTLDGALGLGAPTGGLSGSLTLINVQSGLDFTANAEALAQLTTIPFYRAAADPYPDFTSSEVLPSSLFIAGDNKAYRIAWGSGADAVTGALLRETISNEVILDTATLSSTDWVVTFPTKRLYGTTPGSSGPFAPSLDTDRHSIPFQMKFQPRDGQQTSYVVSCGFLCPPQNVEIPMSLPWAASVVGFRLSGTTSSSGAAGTSGALGSTNAWILSLPQTAQAGGAATLSFDGVHTTPTTASASARTFDAATGDTTSTNVRVRGMPAVGFAVRTFRNGTLTCAGSTSCQGNYGGMFVHQGVRTVTP
;
A
#
# COMPACT_ATOMS: atom_id res chain seq x y z
N MET A 1 -1.04 -38.40 -22.39
CA MET A 1 -0.84 -36.95 -22.51
C MET A 1 0.15 -36.57 -21.41
N ALA A 2 1.44 -36.53 -21.74
CA ALA A 2 2.50 -36.30 -20.76
C ALA A 2 2.60 -34.79 -20.49
N LEU A 3 2.37 -34.38 -19.24
CA LEU A 3 2.63 -33.03 -18.77
C LEU A 3 4.15 -32.86 -18.73
N ALA A 4 4.73 -32.23 -19.76
CA ALA A 4 6.12 -31.84 -19.73
C ALA A 4 6.26 -30.67 -18.75
N ALA A 5 6.81 -30.94 -17.56
CA ALA A 5 7.28 -29.90 -16.66
C ALA A 5 8.50 -29.23 -17.32
N VAL A 6 8.25 -28.13 -18.02
CA VAL A 6 9.29 -27.28 -18.58
C VAL A 6 9.87 -26.44 -17.44
N SER A 7 10.98 -26.88 -16.86
CA SER A 7 11.79 -26.09 -15.94
C SER A 7 12.76 -25.21 -16.75
N ILE A 8 12.41 -23.95 -16.99
CA ILE A 8 13.31 -22.98 -17.62
C ILE A 8 14.02 -22.18 -16.53
N PRO A 9 15.36 -22.13 -16.51
CA PRO A 9 16.10 -21.25 -15.62
C PRO A 9 16.06 -19.82 -16.17
N ILE A 10 14.96 -19.11 -15.91
CA ILE A 10 15.10 -17.66 -15.70
C ILE A 10 15.89 -17.57 -14.40
N THR A 11 17.13 -17.10 -14.44
CA THR A 11 17.90 -16.91 -13.21
C THR A 11 17.09 -15.99 -12.29
N SER A 12 16.54 -16.56 -11.21
CA SER A 12 15.43 -16.01 -10.42
C SER A 12 15.90 -14.95 -9.43
N ASN A 13 16.52 -13.90 -9.96
CA ASN A 13 16.98 -12.75 -9.19
C ASN A 13 16.36 -11.50 -9.82
N ALA A 14 15.05 -11.34 -9.64
CA ALA A 14 14.33 -10.14 -10.04
C ALA A 14 13.13 -9.92 -9.11
N VAL A 15 12.95 -8.69 -8.66
CA VAL A 15 11.87 -8.30 -7.76
C VAL A 15 10.51 -8.52 -8.45
N TYR A 16 9.58 -9.20 -7.79
CA TYR A 16 8.21 -9.36 -8.29
C TYR A 16 7.19 -9.36 -7.15
N VAL A 17 5.94 -9.00 -7.48
CA VAL A 17 4.81 -9.16 -6.56
C VAL A 17 4.42 -10.62 -6.53
N SER A 18 4.54 -11.23 -5.36
CA SER A 18 4.32 -12.66 -5.13
C SER A 18 2.83 -13.00 -5.22
N PRO A 19 2.42 -13.88 -6.15
CA PRO A 19 1.02 -14.34 -6.24
C PRO A 19 0.57 -15.10 -4.99
N ASP A 20 1.50 -15.73 -4.28
CA ASP A 20 1.23 -16.53 -3.07
C ASP A 20 1.22 -15.68 -1.79
N GLY A 21 1.46 -14.37 -1.89
CA GLY A 21 1.48 -13.47 -0.72
C GLY A 21 2.69 -13.66 0.20
N LEU A 22 3.73 -14.36 -0.26
CA LEU A 22 4.98 -14.61 0.47
C LEU A 22 6.15 -13.83 -0.14
N GLY A 23 6.86 -13.05 0.66
CA GLY A 23 7.94 -12.18 0.17
C GLY A 23 9.06 -11.91 1.17
N GLN A 24 10.07 -11.18 0.70
CA GLN A 24 11.15 -10.59 1.50
C GLN A 24 10.81 -9.16 1.94
N ALA A 25 9.89 -8.48 1.23
CA ALA A 25 9.32 -7.23 1.69
C ALA A 25 7.80 -7.27 1.63
N LEU A 26 7.15 -6.52 2.52
CA LEU A 26 5.70 -6.38 2.60
C LEU A 26 5.33 -4.90 2.54
N ILE A 27 4.29 -4.58 1.78
CA ILE A 27 3.71 -3.24 1.74
C ILE A 27 2.25 -3.36 2.18
N PHE A 28 1.94 -2.83 3.35
CA PHE A 28 0.57 -2.72 3.84
C PHE A 28 -0.01 -1.44 3.27
N PRO A 29 -1.01 -1.52 2.37
CA PRO A 29 -1.39 -0.40 1.53
C PRO A 29 -1.98 0.77 2.32
N TYR A 30 -2.66 0.53 3.44
CA TYR A 30 -3.27 1.61 4.22
C TYR A 30 -3.53 1.23 5.68
N TYR A 31 -3.09 2.10 6.59
CA TYR A 31 -3.54 2.12 7.98
C TYR A 31 -4.32 3.41 8.23
N THR A 32 -5.24 3.37 9.20
CA THR A 32 -5.95 4.58 9.65
C THR A 32 -6.37 4.49 11.12
N THR A 33 -6.30 5.64 11.79
CA THR A 33 -6.92 5.92 13.09
C THR A 33 -7.88 7.11 12.99
N ARG A 34 -8.29 7.45 11.77
CA ARG A 34 -9.26 8.51 11.48
C ARG A 34 -10.65 8.12 12.01
N PRO A 35 -11.46 9.11 12.41
CA PRO A 35 -12.86 8.87 12.70
C PRO A 35 -13.73 8.88 11.45
N THR A 36 -14.74 8.01 11.45
CA THR A 36 -15.94 8.16 10.63
C THR A 36 -17.16 8.06 11.55
N ASP A 37 -18.15 8.93 11.33
CA ASP A 37 -19.34 9.09 12.19
C ASP A 37 -19.03 9.29 13.68
N GLY A 38 -17.95 10.00 13.96
CA GLY A 38 -17.52 10.28 15.34
C GLY A 38 -16.76 9.15 16.03
N ASN A 39 -16.56 8.00 15.39
CA ASN A 39 -15.84 6.86 15.96
C ASN A 39 -14.54 6.60 15.19
N ALA A 40 -13.41 6.53 15.90
CA ALA A 40 -12.10 6.25 15.31
C ALA A 40 -11.95 4.78 14.90
N PHE A 41 -11.27 4.57 13.77
CA PHE A 41 -10.71 3.25 13.45
C PHE A 41 -9.55 2.92 14.40
N ASN A 42 -9.38 1.63 14.68
CA ASN A 42 -8.12 1.02 15.07
C ASN A 42 -7.60 0.22 13.89
N THR A 43 -6.29 0.19 13.66
CA THR A 43 -5.68 -0.70 12.66
C THR A 43 -4.93 -1.81 13.37
N TYR A 44 -5.34 -3.06 13.20
CA TYR A 44 -4.59 -4.23 13.64
C TYR A 44 -3.65 -4.68 12.53
N ILE A 45 -2.45 -5.12 12.88
CA ILE A 45 -1.42 -5.55 11.94
C ILE A 45 -0.87 -6.88 12.42
N SER A 46 -0.68 -7.81 11.49
CA SER A 46 0.02 -9.07 11.71
C SER A 46 1.09 -9.27 10.65
N ILE A 47 2.26 -9.74 11.09
CA ILE A 47 3.36 -10.21 10.22
C ILE A 47 3.67 -11.64 10.63
N VAL A 48 3.72 -12.56 9.66
CA VAL A 48 3.93 -13.99 9.91
C VAL A 48 5.16 -14.45 9.14
N ASN A 49 6.05 -15.17 9.82
CA ASN A 49 7.16 -15.89 9.22
C ASN A 49 6.74 -17.35 8.96
N HIS A 50 6.61 -17.73 7.69
CA HIS A 50 6.21 -19.10 7.30
C HIS A 50 7.40 -20.06 7.15
N THR A 51 8.64 -19.62 7.40
CA THR A 51 9.83 -20.44 7.23
C THR A 51 10.40 -20.93 8.56
N GLN A 52 11.37 -21.85 8.46
CA GLN A 52 12.13 -22.35 9.61
C GLN A 52 13.33 -21.45 9.97
N ASP A 53 13.59 -20.40 9.18
CA ASP A 53 14.66 -19.46 9.45
C ASP A 53 14.15 -18.39 10.41
N ALA A 54 14.88 -18.12 11.48
CA ALA A 54 14.67 -16.90 12.25
C ALA A 54 15.06 -15.68 11.39
N LYS A 55 14.33 -14.57 11.51
CA LYS A 55 14.46 -13.41 10.61
C LYS A 55 14.52 -12.11 11.38
N VAL A 56 15.24 -11.15 10.80
CA VAL A 56 15.16 -9.75 11.20
C VAL A 56 14.68 -8.92 10.03
N MET A 57 13.69 -8.09 10.30
CA MET A 57 13.18 -7.11 9.35
C MET A 57 13.24 -5.70 9.94
N ARG A 58 13.09 -4.70 9.06
CA ARG A 58 12.79 -3.32 9.42
C ARG A 58 11.32 -3.05 9.13
N VAL A 59 10.54 -2.65 10.13
CA VAL A 59 9.17 -2.13 9.96
C VAL A 59 9.22 -0.61 9.98
N ARG A 60 8.52 0.03 9.04
CA ARG A 60 8.35 1.48 8.95
C ARG A 60 6.89 1.84 8.74
N PHE A 61 6.40 2.74 9.57
CA PHE A 61 5.14 3.43 9.36
C PHE A 61 5.42 4.74 8.64
N ARG A 62 4.68 4.99 7.57
CA ARG A 62 4.81 6.21 6.78
C ARG A 62 3.47 6.93 6.69
N GLU A 63 3.48 8.23 6.94
CA GLU A 63 2.28 9.05 6.81
C GLU A 63 1.86 9.21 5.34
N GLY A 64 0.55 9.40 5.14
CA GLY A 64 -0.02 9.33 3.80
C GLY A 64 0.30 10.50 2.88
N ARG A 65 0.73 11.69 3.35
CA ARG A 65 0.90 12.85 2.45
C ARG A 65 2.16 12.72 1.60
N ASN A 66 3.32 12.77 2.23
CA ASN A 66 4.62 12.79 1.54
C ASN A 66 5.44 11.52 1.82
N GLY A 67 4.83 10.49 2.42
CA GLY A 67 5.49 9.21 2.72
C GLY A 67 6.58 9.33 3.78
N ARG A 68 6.49 10.33 4.66
CA ARG A 68 7.48 10.57 5.71
C ARG A 68 7.38 9.49 6.76
N GLU A 69 8.53 8.99 7.22
CA GLU A 69 8.57 7.99 8.28
C GLU A 69 8.07 8.62 9.59
N VAL A 70 7.15 7.95 10.28
CA VAL A 70 6.57 8.43 11.55
C VAL A 70 6.84 7.50 12.71
N ALA A 71 7.21 6.25 12.42
CA ALA A 71 7.75 5.30 13.38
C ALA A 71 8.52 4.21 12.63
N ASN A 72 9.57 3.68 13.26
CA ASN A 72 10.26 2.51 12.76
C ASN A 72 10.84 1.68 13.92
N PHE A 73 11.10 0.40 13.63
CA PHE A 73 11.84 -0.50 14.51
C PHE A 73 12.36 -1.70 13.72
N ASN A 74 13.40 -2.35 14.24
CA ASN A 74 13.75 -3.70 13.85
C ASN A 74 12.90 -4.67 14.67
N LEU A 75 12.28 -5.64 14.01
CA LEU A 75 11.58 -6.73 14.67
C LEU A 75 12.27 -8.04 14.30
N PHE A 76 12.23 -8.98 15.22
CA PHE A 76 12.90 -10.26 15.08
C PHE A 76 11.88 -11.35 15.34
N LEU A 77 11.70 -12.22 14.35
CA LEU A 77 10.76 -13.32 14.40
C LEU A 77 11.52 -14.64 14.44
N GLY A 78 11.09 -15.53 15.34
CA GLY A 78 11.56 -16.90 15.33
C GLY A 78 11.06 -17.69 14.12
N SER A 79 11.47 -18.95 14.04
CA SER A 79 10.93 -19.94 13.10
C SER A 79 9.42 -20.11 13.28
N GLY A 80 8.64 -19.95 12.22
CA GLY A 80 7.18 -20.13 12.26
C GLY A 80 6.43 -19.10 13.11
N ASP A 81 7.09 -18.02 13.51
CA ASP A 81 6.57 -17.05 14.48
C ASP A 81 5.71 -15.96 13.82
N ALA A 82 4.88 -15.30 14.63
CA ALA A 82 4.03 -14.21 14.19
C ALA A 82 4.06 -13.07 15.20
N TRP A 83 4.07 -11.84 14.68
CA TRP A 83 3.97 -10.63 15.49
C TRP A 83 2.68 -9.88 15.22
N THR A 84 2.10 -9.31 16.26
CA THR A 84 0.87 -8.53 16.19
C THR A 84 0.98 -7.17 16.88
N ALA A 85 0.29 -6.17 16.34
CA ALA A 85 0.13 -4.87 16.97
C ALA A 85 -1.20 -4.21 16.60
N ALA A 86 -1.58 -3.19 17.37
CA ALA A 86 -2.70 -2.31 17.09
C ALA A 86 -2.22 -0.86 17.01
N LEU A 87 -2.77 -0.12 16.05
CA LEU A 87 -2.68 1.33 15.97
C LEU A 87 -3.97 1.93 16.48
N ALA A 88 -3.86 2.87 17.41
CA ALA A 88 -4.99 3.60 17.95
C ALA A 88 -4.68 5.10 18.04
N ALA A 89 -5.70 5.92 17.86
CA ALA A 89 -5.62 7.33 18.20
C ALA A 89 -5.66 7.49 19.73
N PRO A 90 -4.76 8.28 20.33
CA PRO A 90 -4.89 8.63 21.74
C PRO A 90 -6.18 9.42 21.99
N PRO A 91 -6.73 9.39 23.23
CA PRO A 91 -8.00 10.04 23.57
C PRO A 91 -7.99 11.57 23.42
N ALA A 92 -6.82 12.21 23.48
CA ALA A 92 -6.70 13.66 23.33
C ALA A 92 -6.57 14.05 21.84
N ASN A 93 -7.29 15.12 21.47
CA ASN A 93 -7.31 15.66 20.11
C ASN A 93 -5.90 16.05 19.65
N ASN A 94 -5.61 15.86 18.36
CA ASN A 94 -4.34 16.20 17.69
C ASN A 94 -3.08 15.48 18.20
N LEU A 95 -3.21 14.49 19.10
CA LEU A 95 -2.09 13.61 19.41
C LEU A 95 -1.82 12.63 18.26
N PRO A 96 -0.55 12.26 18.06
CA PRO A 96 -0.15 11.32 17.02
C PRO A 96 -0.71 9.92 17.31
N THR A 97 -0.83 9.11 16.26
CA THR A 97 -1.15 7.67 16.37
C THR A 97 -0.16 6.98 17.31
N ARG A 98 -0.67 6.01 18.08
CA ARG A 98 0.13 5.16 18.94
C ARG A 98 0.05 3.72 18.45
N LEU A 99 1.21 3.07 18.34
CA LEU A 99 1.31 1.63 18.21
C LEU A 99 1.30 1.00 19.61
N LEU A 100 0.51 -0.06 19.77
CA LEU A 100 0.35 -0.85 20.98
C LEU A 100 0.62 -2.31 20.62
N SER A 101 1.38 -3.01 21.45
CA SER A 101 1.54 -4.46 21.26
C SER A 101 1.67 -5.17 22.60
N ALA A 102 0.95 -6.29 22.73
CA ALA A 102 1.14 -7.28 23.79
C ALA A 102 2.05 -8.43 23.33
N ASP A 103 2.47 -8.39 22.06
CA ASP A 103 3.37 -9.35 21.48
C ASP A 103 4.75 -9.25 22.13
N ARG A 104 5.43 -10.39 22.19
CA ARG A 104 6.67 -10.54 22.93
C ARG A 104 7.87 -10.73 22.03
N SER A 105 7.67 -10.82 20.71
CA SER A 105 8.75 -10.85 19.74
C SER A 105 9.73 -9.70 19.98
N CYS A 106 11.03 -9.94 19.79
CA CYS A 106 12.01 -8.91 20.07
C CYS A 106 11.83 -7.72 19.12
N MET A 107 11.79 -6.51 19.68
CA MET A 107 11.73 -5.24 18.96
C MET A 107 12.87 -4.35 19.42
N LEU A 108 13.57 -3.71 18.47
CA LEU A 108 14.63 -2.73 18.74
C LEU A 108 14.33 -1.41 18.00
N PRO A 109 14.25 -0.27 18.70
CA PRO A 109 14.24 -0.17 20.17
C PRO A 109 13.01 -0.86 20.77
N ALA A 110 13.11 -1.25 22.05
CA ALA A 110 11.98 -1.83 22.77
C ALA A 110 10.85 -0.81 22.93
N LEU A 111 9.61 -1.29 22.98
CA LEU A 111 8.45 -0.46 23.23
C LEU A 111 8.52 0.19 24.62
N SER A 112 8.02 1.42 24.72
CA SER A 112 7.87 2.12 25.99
C SER A 112 6.83 1.43 26.86
N THR A 113 7.07 1.36 28.16
CA THR A 113 6.15 0.74 29.13
C THR A 113 5.64 1.77 30.11
N GLN A 114 4.34 1.73 30.40
CA GLN A 114 3.70 2.53 31.44
C GLN A 114 2.74 1.64 32.23
N THR A 115 2.78 1.71 33.57
CA THR A 115 1.90 0.93 34.45
C THR A 115 0.44 1.12 34.05
N GLY A 116 -0.27 0.00 33.82
CA GLY A 116 -1.68 0.01 33.42
C GLY A 116 -1.95 0.23 31.93
N SER A 117 -0.90 0.31 31.09
CA SER A 117 -1.01 0.36 29.62
C SER A 117 -0.28 -0.83 28.98
N LEU A 118 -0.73 -1.24 27.80
CA LEU A 118 0.10 -2.07 26.93
C LEU A 118 1.39 -1.31 26.56
N PRO A 119 2.50 -2.03 26.32
CA PRO A 119 3.70 -1.45 25.72
C PRO A 119 3.36 -0.72 24.42
N PHE A 120 4.02 0.42 24.20
CA PHE A 120 3.66 1.32 23.11
C PHE A 120 4.83 2.04 22.45
N LEU A 121 4.59 2.51 21.24
CA LEU A 121 5.45 3.44 20.49
C LEU A 121 4.57 4.56 19.95
N ASP A 122 4.85 5.79 20.36
CA ASP A 122 4.18 6.97 19.82
C ASP A 122 4.79 7.35 18.48
N PHE A 123 3.93 7.66 17.51
CA PHE A 123 4.39 8.18 16.22
C PHE A 123 4.90 9.61 16.39
N SER A 124 5.87 9.98 15.56
CA SER A 124 6.56 11.26 15.61
C SER A 124 6.32 12.09 14.36
N SER A 125 6.24 13.41 14.53
CA SER A 125 6.24 14.37 13.43
C SER A 125 7.64 14.81 12.99
N ALA A 126 8.71 14.31 13.63
CA ALA A 126 10.07 14.80 13.44
C ALA A 126 10.54 14.77 11.98
N SER A 127 10.07 13.82 11.16
CA SER A 127 10.44 13.72 9.75
C SER A 127 9.74 14.71 8.82
N TYR A 128 8.85 15.56 9.32
CA TYR A 128 8.13 16.59 8.54
C TYR A 128 7.84 17.88 9.32
N ASP A 129 8.47 18.06 10.49
CA ASP A 129 8.35 19.23 11.36
C ASP A 129 9.73 19.85 11.60
N GLY A 130 9.77 21.09 12.11
CA GLY A 130 10.99 21.84 12.36
C GLY A 130 11.84 21.96 11.10
N ALA A 131 13.10 21.52 11.18
CA ALA A 131 14.04 21.55 10.05
C ALA A 131 13.61 20.67 8.86
N ASN A 132 12.70 19.72 9.07
CA ASN A 132 12.20 18.80 8.04
C ASN A 132 10.85 19.23 7.44
N THR A 133 10.36 20.44 7.75
CA THR A 133 9.07 20.95 7.28
C THR A 133 8.96 20.88 5.75
N ASP A 134 7.89 20.25 5.26
CA ASP A 134 7.66 20.01 3.83
C ASP A 134 6.45 20.76 3.25
N GLY A 135 5.89 21.71 4.02
CA GLY A 135 4.76 22.55 3.58
C GLY A 135 3.38 21.88 3.65
N TYR A 136 3.30 20.61 4.06
CA TYR A 136 2.03 19.88 4.19
C TYR A 136 1.51 19.81 5.63
N GLY A 137 1.92 20.74 6.49
CA GLY A 137 1.54 20.81 7.91
C GLY A 137 2.40 19.93 8.82
N THR A 138 2.53 20.34 10.08
CA THR A 138 3.50 19.78 11.04
C THR A 138 2.87 19.00 12.19
N GLY A 139 1.54 18.99 12.31
CA GLY A 139 0.83 18.36 13.43
C GLY A 139 0.85 16.83 13.41
N GLY A 140 0.58 16.25 14.60
CA GLY A 140 0.40 14.79 14.78
C GLY A 140 -0.76 14.21 13.99
N ASP A 141 -1.67 15.05 13.49
CA ASP A 141 -2.78 14.67 12.62
C ASP A 141 -2.34 13.86 11.38
N ARG A 142 -1.21 14.20 10.76
CA ARG A 142 -0.68 13.47 9.59
C ARG A 142 -0.36 12.02 9.88
N THR A 143 -0.06 11.69 11.13
CA THR A 143 0.27 10.31 11.54
C THR A 143 -0.96 9.39 11.59
N ARG A 144 -2.18 9.92 11.41
CA ARG A 144 -3.45 9.19 11.57
C ARG A 144 -3.87 8.36 10.36
N GLU A 145 -3.17 8.48 9.24
CA GLU A 145 -3.38 7.62 8.08
C GLU A 145 -2.12 7.56 7.21
N GLY A 146 -1.90 6.43 6.56
CA GLY A 146 -0.66 6.19 5.82
C GLY A 146 -0.51 4.74 5.42
N TYR A 147 0.72 4.27 5.22
CA TYR A 147 1.03 2.90 4.83
C TYR A 147 2.20 2.34 5.64
N VAL A 148 2.43 1.02 5.57
CA VAL A 148 3.52 0.35 6.30
C VAL A 148 4.41 -0.39 5.31
N GLU A 149 5.71 -0.28 5.50
CA GLU A 149 6.72 -1.04 4.77
C GLU A 149 7.43 -1.99 5.73
N VAL A 150 7.67 -3.22 5.29
CA VAL A 150 8.49 -4.22 6.00
C VAL A 150 9.53 -4.74 5.03
N ILE A 151 10.81 -4.74 5.45
CA ILE A 151 11.92 -5.25 4.63
C ILE A 151 12.70 -6.26 5.48
N GLU A 152 12.72 -7.53 5.06
CA GLU A 152 13.63 -8.55 5.60
C GLU A 152 15.07 -8.15 5.29
N MET A 153 15.87 -7.97 6.34
CA MET A 153 17.26 -7.54 6.22
C MET A 153 18.22 -8.73 6.23
N ALA A 154 17.86 -9.82 6.91
CA ALA A 154 18.65 -11.05 6.99
C ALA A 154 17.86 -12.20 7.64
N THR A 155 18.33 -13.43 7.40
CA THR A 155 18.08 -14.57 8.29
C THR A 155 19.08 -14.55 9.45
N LEU A 156 18.69 -15.05 10.60
CA LEU A 156 19.50 -15.12 11.81
C LEU A 156 20.08 -16.53 11.96
N GLN A 157 21.31 -16.63 12.46
CA GLN A 157 22.04 -17.90 12.60
C GLN A 157 22.66 -18.04 14.00
N GLY A 158 22.90 -19.29 14.41
CA GLY A 158 23.57 -19.63 15.67
C GLY A 158 22.90 -18.97 16.89
N ALA A 159 23.73 -18.41 17.78
CA ALA A 159 23.26 -17.76 19.00
C ALA A 159 22.23 -16.63 18.77
N THR A 160 22.29 -15.95 17.62
CA THR A 160 21.31 -14.91 17.28
C THR A 160 19.94 -15.49 16.95
N ALA A 161 19.89 -16.64 16.27
CA ALA A 161 18.63 -17.35 16.03
C ALA A 161 18.04 -17.91 17.34
N ASP A 162 18.90 -18.43 18.22
CA ASP A 162 18.47 -18.95 19.53
C ASP A 162 17.89 -17.86 20.43
N ALA A 163 18.41 -16.63 20.34
CA ALA A 163 17.96 -15.49 21.13
C ALA A 163 16.49 -15.09 20.87
N VAL A 164 16.00 -15.30 19.65
CA VAL A 164 14.63 -14.93 19.23
C VAL A 164 13.65 -16.10 19.30
N ARG A 165 14.14 -17.30 19.63
CA ARG A 165 13.29 -18.48 19.77
C ARG A 165 12.35 -18.30 20.97
N ILE A 166 11.06 -18.47 20.72
CA ILE A 166 10.04 -18.43 21.77
C ILE A 166 10.20 -19.64 22.70
N GLY A 167 10.46 -19.36 23.97
CA GLY A 167 10.59 -20.37 25.02
C GLY A 167 9.24 -20.86 25.55
N ALA A 168 9.26 -21.82 26.48
CA ALA A 168 8.06 -22.41 27.08
C ALA A 168 7.19 -21.40 27.86
N ASN A 169 7.76 -20.26 28.27
CA ASN A 169 7.06 -19.15 28.92
C ASN A 169 6.41 -18.16 27.91
N GLY A 170 6.49 -18.45 26.61
CA GLY A 170 5.98 -17.60 25.55
C GLY A 170 6.75 -16.28 25.42
N GLN A 171 8.04 -16.25 25.76
CA GLN A 171 8.94 -15.10 25.61
C GLN A 171 10.15 -15.51 24.76
N PRO A 172 10.75 -14.60 23.98
CA PRO A 172 12.05 -14.85 23.38
C PRO A 172 13.11 -15.11 24.43
N ALA A 173 14.12 -15.91 24.08
CA ALA A 173 15.16 -16.33 25.03
C ALA A 173 16.02 -15.15 25.54
N ASN A 174 16.44 -14.22 24.67
CA ASN A 174 17.29 -13.09 25.07
C ASN A 174 17.34 -11.94 24.04
N CYS A 175 16.37 -11.02 24.07
CA CYS A 175 16.38 -9.88 23.16
C CYS A 175 17.57 -8.92 23.38
N GLY A 176 18.17 -8.91 24.57
CA GLY A 176 19.24 -7.98 24.92
C GLY A 176 20.54 -8.19 24.15
N THR A 177 20.74 -9.37 23.53
CA THR A 177 21.94 -9.67 22.73
C THR A 177 21.84 -9.20 21.27
N LEU A 178 20.68 -8.66 20.86
CA LEU A 178 20.39 -8.33 19.47
C LEU A 178 20.81 -6.91 19.05
N ASP A 179 21.34 -6.11 19.98
CA ASP A 179 21.89 -4.78 19.72
C ASP A 179 23.38 -4.81 19.26
N GLY A 180 23.97 -6.01 19.16
CA GLY A 180 25.36 -6.24 18.81
C GLY A 180 25.58 -6.84 17.41
N ALA A 181 26.79 -7.38 17.20
CA ALA A 181 27.10 -8.13 15.97
C ALA A 181 26.25 -9.41 15.89
N LEU A 182 25.58 -9.61 14.75
CA LEU A 182 24.65 -10.71 14.53
C LEU A 182 25.23 -11.76 13.59
N GLY A 183 24.90 -13.03 13.82
CA GLY A 183 25.12 -14.09 12.83
C GLY A 183 24.05 -13.99 11.75
N LEU A 184 24.42 -13.55 10.54
CA LEU A 184 23.47 -13.22 9.46
C LEU A 184 23.64 -14.12 8.24
N GLY A 185 22.52 -14.63 7.73
CA GLY A 185 22.40 -15.23 6.40
C GLY A 185 21.63 -14.33 5.44
N ALA A 186 21.66 -14.68 4.15
CA ALA A 186 20.86 -14.00 3.14
C ALA A 186 19.35 -14.05 3.49
N PRO A 187 18.58 -13.00 3.20
CA PRO A 187 17.12 -13.02 3.30
C PRO A 187 16.52 -14.16 2.47
N THR A 188 15.55 -14.88 3.01
CA THR A 188 14.94 -16.05 2.32
C THR A 188 13.47 -15.84 1.93
N GLY A 189 12.85 -14.73 2.33
CA GLY A 189 11.44 -14.45 2.07
C GLY A 189 10.52 -15.25 2.98
N GLY A 190 9.34 -15.61 2.49
CA GLY A 190 8.36 -16.38 3.27
C GLY A 190 7.64 -15.57 4.36
N LEU A 191 7.74 -14.24 4.31
CA LEU A 191 6.93 -13.36 5.14
C LEU A 191 5.56 -13.13 4.48
N SER A 192 4.49 -13.14 5.26
CA SER A 192 3.19 -12.59 4.86
C SER A 192 2.75 -11.53 5.86
N GLY A 193 1.80 -10.67 5.46
CA GLY A 193 1.20 -9.72 6.38
C GLY A 193 -0.27 -9.47 6.08
N SER A 194 -1.01 -9.12 7.12
CA SER A 194 -2.39 -8.62 7.01
C SER A 194 -2.61 -7.44 7.94
N LEU A 195 -3.51 -6.54 7.53
CA LEU A 195 -4.05 -5.48 8.37
C LEU A 195 -5.56 -5.59 8.45
N THR A 196 -6.13 -5.20 9.58
CA THR A 196 -7.58 -5.05 9.75
C THR A 196 -7.90 -3.67 10.29
N LEU A 197 -8.66 -2.89 9.53
CA LEU A 197 -9.25 -1.64 9.97
C LEU A 197 -10.54 -1.96 10.71
N ILE A 198 -10.64 -1.63 11.99
CA ILE A 198 -11.83 -1.92 12.81
C ILE A 198 -12.36 -0.62 13.39
N ASN A 199 -13.63 -0.32 13.13
CA ASN A 199 -14.40 0.67 13.85
C ASN A 199 -15.51 -0.05 14.62
N VAL A 200 -15.21 -0.38 15.89
CA VAL A 200 -16.08 -1.19 16.74
C VAL A 200 -17.44 -0.54 16.93
N GLN A 201 -17.45 0.76 17.23
CA GLN A 201 -18.68 1.49 17.56
C GLN A 201 -19.57 1.74 16.33
N SER A 202 -18.99 1.74 15.12
CA SER A 202 -19.74 1.79 13.86
C SER A 202 -20.02 0.41 13.26
N GLY A 203 -19.54 -0.69 13.88
CA GLY A 203 -19.77 -2.05 13.39
C GLY A 203 -19.13 -2.34 12.03
N LEU A 204 -17.94 -1.79 11.77
CA LEU A 204 -17.23 -1.94 10.50
C LEU A 204 -15.87 -2.61 10.71
N ASP A 205 -15.56 -3.57 9.85
CA ASP A 205 -14.22 -4.12 9.70
C ASP A 205 -13.82 -4.28 8.23
N PHE A 206 -12.55 -4.03 7.93
CA PHE A 206 -11.97 -4.22 6.60
C PHE A 206 -10.59 -4.87 6.75
N THR A 207 -10.43 -6.08 6.26
CA THR A 207 -9.14 -6.79 6.28
C THR A 207 -8.50 -6.75 4.91
N ALA A 208 -7.21 -6.41 4.83
CA ALA A 208 -6.41 -6.46 3.61
C ALA A 208 -5.07 -7.15 3.86
N ASN A 209 -4.60 -7.90 2.86
CA ASN A 209 -3.26 -8.47 2.90
C ASN A 209 -2.23 -7.43 2.46
N ALA A 210 -1.00 -7.57 2.95
CA ALA A 210 0.12 -6.82 2.43
C ALA A 210 0.52 -7.31 1.04
N GLU A 211 0.97 -6.40 0.20
CA GLU A 211 1.60 -6.73 -1.08
C GLU A 211 3.00 -7.26 -0.81
N ALA A 212 3.24 -8.53 -1.12
CA ALA A 212 4.49 -9.22 -0.85
C ALA A 212 5.43 -9.13 -2.06
N LEU A 213 6.62 -8.56 -1.86
CA LEU A 213 7.68 -8.53 -2.85
C LEU A 213 8.69 -9.65 -2.58
N ALA A 214 8.84 -10.55 -3.55
CA ALA A 214 9.79 -11.64 -3.51
C ALA A 214 11.07 -11.30 -4.29
N GLN A 215 12.18 -11.98 -3.95
CA GLN A 215 13.48 -11.79 -4.60
C GLN A 215 13.94 -10.32 -4.63
N LEU A 216 13.74 -9.62 -3.51
CA LEU A 216 14.27 -8.28 -3.28
C LEU A 216 15.80 -8.27 -3.26
N THR A 217 16.42 -9.22 -2.55
CA THR A 217 17.88 -9.32 -2.41
C THR A 217 18.34 -10.75 -2.12
N THR A 218 19.65 -10.99 -2.30
CA THR A 218 20.32 -12.27 -2.00
C THR A 218 21.48 -12.11 -1.00
N ILE A 219 21.64 -10.93 -0.40
CA ILE A 219 22.73 -10.64 0.55
C ILE A 219 22.17 -9.95 1.81
N PRO A 220 22.71 -10.23 3.00
CA PRO A 220 22.28 -9.58 4.23
C PRO A 220 22.72 -8.12 4.28
N PHE A 221 21.85 -7.27 4.84
CA PHE A 221 22.01 -5.81 4.83
C PHE A 221 21.40 -5.17 6.08
N TYR A 222 21.50 -5.87 7.21
CA TYR A 222 21.06 -5.42 8.53
C TYR A 222 21.65 -4.07 8.94
N ARG A 223 20.82 -3.23 9.56
CA ARG A 223 21.21 -2.01 10.25
C ARG A 223 20.34 -1.79 11.48
N ALA A 224 20.90 -1.11 12.49
CA ALA A 224 20.16 -0.67 13.66
C ALA A 224 19.02 0.28 13.28
N ALA A 225 17.93 0.29 14.05
CA ALA A 225 16.71 1.04 13.75
C ALA A 225 16.91 2.56 13.53
N ALA A 226 17.88 3.16 14.23
CA ALA A 226 18.21 4.58 14.06
C ALA A 226 18.83 4.92 12.69
N ASP A 227 19.37 3.94 11.97
CA ASP A 227 19.90 4.12 10.62
C ASP A 227 18.73 4.15 9.62
N PRO A 228 18.59 5.20 8.78
CA PRO A 228 17.59 5.22 7.72
C PRO A 228 17.81 4.11 6.66
N TYR A 229 19.01 3.54 6.55
CA TYR A 229 19.30 2.33 5.79
C TYR A 229 18.87 1.06 6.57
N PRO A 230 18.42 -0.02 5.92
CA PRO A 230 18.15 -0.16 4.49
C PRO A 230 16.78 0.37 4.07
N ASP A 231 16.62 0.79 2.82
CA ASP A 231 15.35 1.17 2.19
C ASP A 231 15.30 0.55 0.78
N PHE A 232 14.23 0.75 0.00
CA PHE A 232 14.16 0.26 -1.40
C PHE A 232 15.25 0.87 -2.31
N THR A 233 15.95 1.92 -1.86
CA THR A 233 17.11 2.54 -2.54
C THR A 233 18.44 1.87 -2.20
N SER A 234 18.47 0.91 -1.28
CA SER A 234 19.68 0.20 -0.87
C SER A 234 20.35 -0.51 -2.04
N SER A 235 21.68 -0.55 -2.04
CA SER A 235 22.47 -1.16 -3.11
C SER A 235 22.32 -2.68 -3.18
N GLU A 236 21.90 -3.32 -2.09
CA GLU A 236 21.62 -4.76 -2.08
C GLU A 236 20.28 -5.12 -2.74
N VAL A 237 19.38 -4.16 -2.96
CA VAL A 237 18.12 -4.40 -3.68
C VAL A 237 18.43 -4.64 -5.15
N LEU A 238 17.96 -5.78 -5.67
CA LEU A 238 18.25 -6.20 -7.04
C LEU A 238 17.67 -5.19 -8.05
N PRO A 239 18.47 -4.66 -9.00
CA PRO A 239 18.03 -3.71 -10.01
C PRO A 239 17.36 -4.42 -11.20
N SER A 240 16.50 -5.39 -10.93
CA SER A 240 15.74 -6.11 -11.96
C SER A 240 14.37 -6.45 -11.42
N SER A 241 13.32 -6.32 -12.24
CA SER A 241 11.98 -6.76 -11.89
C SER A 241 11.44 -7.81 -12.86
N LEU A 242 10.50 -8.60 -12.39
CA LEU A 242 9.80 -9.62 -13.17
C LEU A 242 8.30 -9.41 -13.05
N PHE A 243 7.60 -9.38 -14.18
CA PHE A 243 6.14 -9.47 -14.19
C PHE A 243 5.60 -10.00 -15.52
N ILE A 244 4.37 -10.47 -15.48
CA ILE A 244 3.62 -10.96 -16.64
C ILE A 244 2.69 -9.83 -17.11
N ALA A 245 2.68 -9.56 -18.41
CA ALA A 245 1.76 -8.60 -19.02
C ALA A 245 0.61 -9.32 -19.75
N GLY A 246 -0.38 -8.56 -20.23
CA GLY A 246 -1.58 -9.10 -20.87
C GLY A 246 -1.38 -9.81 -22.22
N ASP A 247 -0.14 -9.87 -22.73
CA ASP A 247 0.23 -10.51 -24.01
C ASP A 247 0.82 -11.92 -23.84
N ASN A 248 0.61 -12.56 -22.67
CA ASN A 248 1.15 -13.88 -22.31
C ASN A 248 2.68 -13.96 -22.24
N LYS A 249 3.37 -12.82 -22.12
CA LYS A 249 4.82 -12.78 -21.96
C LYS A 249 5.23 -12.45 -20.54
N ALA A 250 6.31 -13.09 -20.10
CA ALA A 250 7.03 -12.71 -18.89
C ALA A 250 8.16 -11.74 -19.26
N TYR A 251 8.23 -10.61 -18.56
CA TYR A 251 9.22 -9.57 -18.77
C TYR A 251 10.17 -9.53 -17.58
N ARG A 252 11.45 -9.86 -17.81
CA ARG A 252 12.53 -9.56 -16.87
C ARG A 252 13.20 -8.27 -17.30
N ILE A 253 12.95 -7.19 -16.58
CA ILE A 253 13.39 -5.85 -16.93
C ILE A 253 14.59 -5.47 -16.07
N ALA A 254 15.66 -5.00 -16.70
CA ALA A 254 16.82 -4.46 -16.00
C ALA A 254 16.65 -2.95 -15.81
N TRP A 255 16.92 -2.47 -14.59
CA TRP A 255 16.75 -1.09 -14.20
C TRP A 255 18.08 -0.45 -13.80
N GLY A 256 18.09 0.89 -13.70
CA GLY A 256 19.26 1.63 -13.20
C GLY A 256 19.48 1.47 -11.69
N SER A 257 18.43 1.13 -10.94
CA SER A 257 18.48 1.00 -9.48
C SER A 257 17.50 -0.08 -8.96
N GLY A 258 17.71 -0.52 -7.72
CA GLY A 258 16.76 -1.37 -7.00
C GLY A 258 15.41 -0.69 -6.75
N ALA A 259 15.41 0.63 -6.52
CA ALA A 259 14.19 1.42 -6.35
C ALA A 259 13.29 1.37 -7.61
N ASP A 260 13.91 1.45 -8.79
CA ASP A 260 13.20 1.32 -10.07
C ASP A 260 12.67 -0.10 -10.28
N ALA A 261 13.39 -1.11 -9.80
CA ALA A 261 12.90 -2.49 -9.84
C ALA A 261 11.68 -2.69 -8.96
N VAL A 262 11.69 -2.19 -7.73
CA VAL A 262 10.53 -2.22 -6.83
C VAL A 262 9.36 -1.46 -7.43
N THR A 263 9.59 -0.26 -7.96
CA THR A 263 8.55 0.54 -8.62
C THR A 263 7.98 -0.18 -9.82
N GLY A 264 8.84 -0.69 -10.71
CA GLY A 264 8.47 -1.50 -11.86
C GLY A 264 7.66 -2.74 -11.50
N ALA A 265 8.01 -3.41 -10.40
CA ALA A 265 7.28 -4.55 -9.88
C ALA A 265 5.87 -4.20 -9.38
N LEU A 266 5.60 -2.95 -8.99
CA LEU A 266 4.33 -2.47 -8.46
C LEU A 266 3.44 -1.75 -9.48
N LEU A 267 3.94 -1.49 -10.70
CA LEU A 267 3.20 -0.69 -11.68
C LEU A 267 1.82 -1.26 -11.99
N ARG A 268 0.87 -0.33 -12.15
CA ARG A 268 -0.47 -0.53 -12.68
C ARG A 268 -0.77 0.63 -13.62
N GLU A 269 -1.21 0.32 -14.83
CA GLU A 269 -1.72 1.32 -15.76
C GLU A 269 -3.14 1.74 -15.36
N THR A 270 -3.96 0.74 -15.04
CA THR A 270 -5.33 0.92 -14.59
C THR A 270 -5.59 0.12 -13.33
N ILE A 271 -6.56 0.59 -12.54
CA ILE A 271 -7.20 -0.17 -11.45
C ILE A 271 -8.70 -0.05 -11.60
N SER A 272 -9.42 -1.11 -11.30
CA SER A 272 -10.88 -1.18 -11.42
C SER A 272 -11.49 -1.90 -10.22
N ASN A 273 -12.71 -1.51 -9.87
CA ASN A 273 -13.58 -2.16 -8.89
C ASN A 273 -15.04 -1.76 -9.15
N GLU A 274 -15.95 -2.32 -8.36
CA GLU A 274 -17.33 -1.86 -8.22
C GLU A 274 -17.40 -0.56 -7.39
N VAL A 275 -18.38 0.28 -7.70
CA VAL A 275 -18.80 1.46 -6.95
C VAL A 275 -20.27 1.29 -6.60
N ILE A 276 -20.60 1.38 -5.31
CA ILE A 276 -21.96 1.30 -4.79
C ILE A 276 -22.29 2.61 -4.05
N LEU A 277 -23.42 3.21 -4.42
CA LEU A 277 -23.91 4.49 -3.90
C LEU A 277 -25.41 4.44 -3.55
N ASP A 278 -25.94 3.25 -3.25
CA ASP A 278 -27.36 3.07 -2.95
C ASP A 278 -27.76 3.84 -1.70
N THR A 279 -28.75 4.72 -1.85
CA THR A 279 -29.25 5.56 -0.75
C THR A 279 -30.16 4.79 0.21
N ALA A 280 -30.78 3.69 -0.23
CA ALA A 280 -31.66 2.89 0.64
C ALA A 280 -30.87 2.16 1.73
N THR A 281 -29.66 1.69 1.40
CA THR A 281 -28.71 1.07 2.33
C THR A 281 -27.64 2.04 2.83
N LEU A 282 -27.78 3.34 2.53
CA LEU A 282 -26.81 4.39 2.87
C LEU A 282 -25.36 3.97 2.54
N SER A 283 -25.18 3.40 1.36
CA SER A 283 -23.92 2.81 0.95
C SER A 283 -22.88 3.86 0.57
N SER A 284 -21.63 3.58 0.95
CA SER A 284 -20.47 4.39 0.58
C SER A 284 -19.37 3.49 0.07
N THR A 285 -18.65 3.96 -0.95
CA THR A 285 -17.48 3.30 -1.53
C THR A 285 -16.28 4.23 -1.48
N ASP A 286 -15.17 3.73 -0.95
CA ASP A 286 -13.88 4.41 -0.92
C ASP A 286 -12.81 3.48 -1.52
N TRP A 287 -11.95 4.00 -2.37
CA TRP A 287 -10.81 3.26 -2.92
C TRP A 287 -9.51 3.82 -2.37
N VAL A 288 -8.81 3.01 -1.59
CA VAL A 288 -7.44 3.30 -1.15
C VAL A 288 -6.50 3.10 -2.33
N VAL A 289 -5.73 4.13 -2.66
CA VAL A 289 -4.67 4.08 -3.68
C VAL A 289 -3.39 4.65 -3.08
N THR A 290 -2.42 3.76 -2.87
CA THR A 290 -1.11 4.09 -2.29
C THR A 290 -0.01 3.90 -3.33
N PHE A 291 0.95 4.83 -3.34
CA PHE A 291 2.12 4.88 -4.19
C PHE A 291 3.39 4.80 -3.32
N PRO A 292 3.79 3.59 -2.87
CA PRO A 292 4.81 3.42 -1.82
C PRO A 292 6.16 4.01 -2.20
N THR A 293 6.52 3.90 -3.49
CA THR A 293 7.81 4.39 -4.00
C THR A 293 7.76 5.83 -4.48
N LYS A 294 6.61 6.52 -4.47
CA LYS A 294 6.49 7.92 -4.94
C LYS A 294 7.50 8.85 -4.26
N ARG A 295 7.73 8.67 -2.96
CA ARG A 295 8.73 9.43 -2.16
C ARG A 295 10.18 9.29 -2.67
N LEU A 296 10.47 8.26 -3.45
CA LEU A 296 11.80 8.02 -4.05
C LEU A 296 12.02 8.89 -5.30
N TYR A 297 10.94 9.50 -5.80
CA TYR A 297 10.91 10.26 -7.06
C TYR A 297 10.32 11.67 -6.80
N GLY A 298 11.14 12.62 -6.32
CA GLY A 298 10.82 14.06 -6.16
C GLY A 298 11.96 14.78 -5.41
N THR A 299 12.43 15.99 -5.74
CA THR A 299 11.72 17.30 -5.82
C THR A 299 12.33 18.30 -6.82
N THR A 300 13.30 17.91 -7.64
CA THR A 300 13.95 18.83 -8.61
C THR A 300 13.18 18.89 -9.94
N PRO A 301 12.80 20.10 -10.41
CA PRO A 301 12.41 20.30 -11.80
C PRO A 301 13.45 19.70 -12.75
N GLY A 302 13.03 18.80 -13.64
CA GLY A 302 13.93 18.11 -14.58
C GLY A 302 14.46 16.74 -14.14
N SER A 303 14.05 16.22 -12.97
CA SER A 303 14.28 14.82 -12.60
C SER A 303 13.48 13.89 -13.53
N SER A 304 14.18 13.21 -14.44
CA SER A 304 13.64 12.28 -15.45
C SER A 304 13.73 10.82 -15.02
N GLY A 305 13.46 10.53 -13.74
CA GLY A 305 13.29 9.15 -13.29
C GLY A 305 12.15 8.47 -14.07
N PRO A 306 12.23 7.15 -14.32
CA PRO A 306 11.26 6.41 -15.15
C PRO A 306 9.79 6.53 -14.68
N PHE A 307 9.58 6.97 -13.43
CA PHE A 307 8.29 7.03 -12.76
C PHE A 307 8.02 8.39 -12.09
N ALA A 308 8.77 9.43 -12.47
CA ALA A 308 8.51 10.77 -11.97
C ALA A 308 7.11 11.22 -12.46
N PRO A 309 6.19 11.61 -11.55
CA PRO A 309 4.93 12.22 -11.97
C PRO A 309 5.26 13.47 -12.79
N SER A 310 4.47 13.80 -13.82
CA SER A 310 4.74 15.05 -14.54
C SER A 310 4.72 16.19 -13.53
N LEU A 311 5.83 16.90 -13.42
CA LEU A 311 5.98 18.00 -12.49
C LEU A 311 5.15 19.17 -13.01
N ASP A 312 3.90 19.27 -12.57
CA ASP A 312 3.24 20.58 -12.52
C ASP A 312 3.87 21.36 -11.36
N THR A 313 4.12 22.64 -11.58
CA THR A 313 5.11 23.47 -10.88
C THR A 313 4.93 23.64 -9.38
N ASP A 314 3.84 23.11 -8.78
CA ASP A 314 3.57 23.30 -7.35
C ASP A 314 3.13 22.06 -6.56
N ARG A 315 2.75 20.92 -7.19
CA ARG A 315 2.27 19.74 -6.43
C ARG A 315 2.60 18.46 -7.19
N HIS A 316 3.37 17.57 -6.57
CA HIS A 316 3.70 16.20 -7.01
C HIS A 316 2.46 15.30 -7.09
N SER A 317 1.48 15.71 -7.88
CA SER A 317 0.17 15.12 -8.00
C SER A 317 0.15 14.08 -9.10
N ILE A 318 -0.53 12.96 -8.86
CA ILE A 318 -0.77 11.95 -9.88
C ILE A 318 -2.18 12.21 -10.42
N PRO A 319 -2.33 12.83 -11.59
CA PRO A 319 -3.63 12.97 -12.19
C PRO A 319 -4.09 11.62 -12.73
N PHE A 320 -5.40 11.42 -12.82
CA PHE A 320 -5.98 10.18 -13.32
C PHE A 320 -7.23 10.46 -14.14
N GLN A 321 -7.57 9.55 -15.03
CA GLN A 321 -8.87 9.52 -15.71
C GLN A 321 -9.73 8.43 -15.10
N MET A 322 -11.05 8.50 -15.30
CA MET A 322 -11.96 7.47 -14.86
C MET A 322 -12.95 7.12 -15.96
N LYS A 323 -13.16 5.83 -16.20
CA LYS A 323 -14.36 5.34 -16.89
C LYS A 323 -15.32 4.79 -15.87
N PHE A 324 -16.59 5.20 -15.95
CA PHE A 324 -17.65 4.66 -15.09
C PHE A 324 -18.76 4.07 -15.96
N GLN A 325 -19.04 2.79 -15.75
CA GLN A 325 -20.14 2.08 -16.37
C GLN A 325 -21.23 1.87 -15.31
N PRO A 326 -22.28 2.71 -15.27
CA PRO A 326 -23.42 2.49 -14.39
C PRO A 326 -24.15 1.20 -14.76
N ARG A 327 -24.84 0.59 -13.79
CA ARG A 327 -25.63 -0.63 -14.02
C ARG A 327 -26.70 -0.45 -15.11
N ASP A 328 -27.38 0.69 -15.09
CA ASP A 328 -28.58 0.96 -15.90
C ASP A 328 -28.36 2.08 -16.92
N GLY A 329 -27.13 2.26 -17.42
CA GLY A 329 -26.83 3.39 -18.30
C GLY A 329 -25.64 3.20 -19.24
N GLN A 330 -25.31 4.28 -19.96
CA GLN A 330 -24.16 4.33 -20.85
C GLN A 330 -22.88 4.64 -20.07
N GLN A 331 -21.74 4.15 -20.58
CA GLN A 331 -20.44 4.47 -20.02
C GLN A 331 -20.16 5.97 -20.13
N THR A 332 -19.65 6.56 -19.05
CA THR A 332 -19.15 7.94 -19.04
C THR A 332 -17.64 7.93 -18.84
N SER A 333 -16.93 8.72 -19.64
CA SER A 333 -15.49 8.95 -19.45
C SER A 333 -15.28 10.28 -18.76
N TYR A 334 -14.58 10.27 -17.63
CA TYR A 334 -14.14 11.45 -16.92
C TYR A 334 -12.67 11.69 -17.24
N VAL A 335 -12.33 12.92 -17.61
CA VAL A 335 -10.97 13.32 -17.99
C VAL A 335 -10.60 14.62 -17.28
N VAL A 336 -9.31 14.86 -17.09
CA VAL A 336 -8.84 16.11 -16.46
C VAL A 336 -8.82 17.30 -17.42
N SER A 337 -8.73 17.03 -18.73
CA SER A 337 -8.81 18.02 -19.78
C SER A 337 -9.27 17.39 -21.08
N CYS A 338 -10.19 18.05 -21.78
CA CYS A 338 -10.62 17.70 -23.12
C CYS A 338 -9.92 18.50 -24.23
N GLY A 339 -9.07 19.47 -23.88
CA GLY A 339 -8.58 20.47 -24.84
C GLY A 339 -9.67 21.48 -25.24
N PHE A 340 -9.79 21.78 -26.53
CA PHE A 340 -10.70 22.84 -27.02
C PHE A 340 -12.18 22.47 -27.02
N LEU A 341 -12.52 21.20 -27.26
CA LEU A 341 -13.91 20.71 -27.28
C LEU A 341 -13.98 19.35 -26.57
N CYS A 342 -14.80 19.22 -25.52
CA CYS A 342 -15.13 17.91 -24.94
C CYS A 342 -16.04 17.12 -25.87
N PRO A 343 -15.65 15.90 -26.27
CA PRO A 343 -16.58 14.95 -26.86
C PRO A 343 -17.79 14.75 -25.95
N PRO A 344 -19.01 14.52 -26.48
CA PRO A 344 -20.23 14.41 -25.67
C PRO A 344 -20.20 13.30 -24.61
N GLN A 345 -19.37 12.27 -24.81
CA GLN A 345 -19.17 11.14 -23.90
C GLN A 345 -18.11 11.39 -22.81
N ASN A 346 -17.41 12.53 -22.89
CA ASN A 346 -16.37 12.93 -21.96
C ASN A 346 -16.87 14.05 -21.04
N VAL A 347 -16.58 13.91 -19.76
CA VAL A 347 -16.87 14.92 -18.74
C VAL A 347 -15.54 15.40 -18.17
N GLU A 348 -15.25 16.68 -18.35
CA GLU A 348 -14.05 17.30 -17.79
C GLU A 348 -14.27 17.66 -16.33
N ILE A 349 -13.48 17.03 -15.43
CA ILE A 349 -13.45 17.34 -14.00
C ILE A 349 -12.02 17.22 -13.47
N PRO A 350 -11.64 18.02 -12.47
CA PRO A 350 -10.33 17.87 -11.86
C PRO A 350 -10.23 16.53 -11.11
N MET A 351 -9.19 15.77 -11.40
CA MET A 351 -8.92 14.47 -10.78
C MET A 351 -7.42 14.33 -10.52
N SER A 352 -7.07 14.20 -9.25
CA SER A 352 -5.68 14.23 -8.81
C SER A 352 -5.50 13.50 -7.48
N LEU A 353 -4.39 12.76 -7.37
CA LEU A 353 -3.94 12.10 -6.15
C LEU A 353 -2.61 12.75 -5.70
N PRO A 354 -2.68 13.82 -4.89
CA PRO A 354 -1.49 14.53 -4.43
C PRO A 354 -0.65 13.75 -3.42
N TRP A 355 -1.24 12.78 -2.73
CA TRP A 355 -0.63 12.13 -1.57
C TRP A 355 0.03 10.80 -1.92
N ALA A 356 0.93 10.32 -1.05
CA ALA A 356 1.55 8.99 -1.14
C ALA A 356 0.53 7.87 -0.87
N ALA A 357 -0.35 8.04 0.11
CA ALA A 357 -1.53 7.21 0.33
C ALA A 357 -2.78 8.10 0.23
N SER A 358 -3.57 7.87 -0.81
CA SER A 358 -4.77 8.65 -1.11
C SER A 358 -6.02 7.78 -1.07
N VAL A 359 -7.18 8.39 -0.85
CA VAL A 359 -8.47 7.71 -0.98
C VAL A 359 -9.33 8.37 -2.05
N VAL A 360 -9.80 7.61 -3.04
CA VAL A 360 -10.83 8.08 -3.97
C VAL A 360 -12.19 7.76 -3.36
N GLY A 361 -12.89 8.78 -2.89
CA GLY A 361 -14.24 8.63 -2.34
C GLY A 361 -15.30 8.87 -3.39
N PHE A 362 -16.35 8.06 -3.40
CA PHE A 362 -17.47 8.21 -4.33
C PHE A 362 -18.72 8.69 -3.58
N ARG A 363 -19.45 9.64 -4.17
CA ARG A 363 -20.76 10.09 -3.67
C ARG A 363 -21.69 10.52 -4.79
N LEU A 364 -22.98 10.59 -4.50
CA LEU A 364 -23.95 11.19 -5.40
C LEU A 364 -23.89 12.71 -5.31
N SER A 365 -23.92 13.35 -6.48
CA SER A 365 -24.08 14.78 -6.64
C SER A 365 -25.54 15.16 -6.39
N GLY A 366 -25.78 16.26 -5.67
CA GLY A 366 -27.12 16.84 -5.54
C GLY A 366 -27.65 17.45 -6.85
N THR A 367 -26.81 17.50 -7.89
CA THR A 367 -27.14 18.04 -9.22
C THR A 367 -26.96 16.96 -10.29
N THR A 368 -27.30 17.29 -11.53
CA THR A 368 -27.02 16.44 -12.71
C THR A 368 -25.56 16.51 -13.14
N SER A 369 -24.75 17.41 -12.59
CA SER A 369 -23.34 17.58 -12.94
C SER A 369 -22.43 16.76 -12.04
N SER A 370 -21.30 16.33 -12.61
CA SER A 370 -20.23 15.66 -11.86
C SER A 370 -19.17 16.67 -11.42
N SER A 371 -18.45 16.36 -10.35
CA SER A 371 -17.31 17.17 -9.87
C SER A 371 -16.27 16.32 -9.16
N GLY A 372 -15.04 16.84 -9.08
CA GLY A 372 -13.95 16.28 -8.31
C GLY A 372 -13.35 17.34 -7.39
N ALA A 373 -13.05 17.00 -6.15
CA ALA A 373 -12.37 17.92 -5.22
C ALA A 373 -11.72 17.16 -4.06
N ALA A 374 -10.71 17.77 -3.43
CA ALA A 374 -10.23 17.30 -2.14
C ALA A 374 -11.35 17.34 -1.08
N GLY A 375 -11.38 16.37 -0.17
CA GLY A 375 -12.40 16.29 0.88
C GLY A 375 -12.13 15.17 1.87
N THR A 376 -13.17 14.80 2.62
CA THR A 376 -13.14 13.65 3.54
C THR A 376 -13.94 12.50 2.94
N SER A 377 -13.35 11.30 2.94
CA SER A 377 -13.99 10.10 2.38
C SER A 377 -15.11 9.58 3.30
N GLY A 378 -16.10 8.89 2.73
CA GLY A 378 -17.31 8.51 3.47
C GLY A 378 -17.13 7.25 4.32
N ALA A 379 -16.53 6.20 3.76
CA ALA A 379 -16.39 4.92 4.43
C ALA A 379 -15.23 4.91 5.44
N LEU A 380 -14.10 5.51 5.08
CA LEU A 380 -12.86 5.49 5.88
C LEU A 380 -12.59 6.77 6.67
N GLY A 381 -13.31 7.86 6.40
CA GLY A 381 -13.03 9.16 7.04
C GLY A 381 -11.65 9.73 6.67
N SER A 382 -11.08 9.30 5.54
CA SER A 382 -9.75 9.72 5.09
C SER A 382 -9.75 11.20 4.77
N THR A 383 -8.75 11.94 5.26
CA THR A 383 -8.53 13.36 4.93
C THR A 383 -7.58 13.53 3.74
N ASN A 384 -6.90 12.46 3.37
CA ASN A 384 -6.08 12.38 2.16
C ASN A 384 -6.94 11.95 0.96
N ALA A 385 -8.18 12.44 0.88
CA ALA A 385 -9.15 11.95 -0.09
C ALA A 385 -9.43 12.92 -1.24
N TRP A 386 -9.65 12.35 -2.43
CA TRP A 386 -10.23 13.03 -3.59
C TRP A 386 -11.64 12.49 -3.82
N ILE A 387 -12.64 13.35 -3.76
CA ILE A 387 -14.04 12.96 -3.81
C ILE A 387 -14.62 13.19 -5.19
N LEU A 388 -15.06 12.11 -5.82
CA LEU A 388 -15.77 12.10 -7.10
C LEU A 388 -17.27 12.12 -6.82
N SER A 389 -17.92 13.23 -7.16
CA SER A 389 -19.37 13.38 -7.07
C SER A 389 -19.98 12.99 -8.42
N LEU A 390 -20.65 11.85 -8.47
CA LEU A 390 -21.27 11.27 -9.66
C LEU A 390 -22.72 11.73 -9.80
N PRO A 391 -23.31 11.78 -11.01
CA PRO A 391 -24.70 12.19 -11.18
C PRO A 391 -25.66 11.21 -10.49
N GLN A 392 -26.90 11.63 -10.21
CA GLN A 392 -27.92 10.78 -9.57
C GLN A 392 -28.19 9.46 -10.31
N THR A 393 -27.97 9.40 -11.62
CA THR A 393 -28.06 8.17 -12.41
C THR A 393 -27.05 7.09 -11.99
N ALA A 394 -26.02 7.44 -11.21
CA ALA A 394 -25.05 6.50 -10.63
C ALA A 394 -25.52 5.83 -9.34
N GLN A 395 -26.72 6.14 -8.83
CA GLN A 395 -27.24 5.62 -7.56
C GLN A 395 -27.28 4.08 -7.51
N ALA A 396 -27.61 3.43 -8.63
CA ALA A 396 -27.62 1.97 -8.73
C ALA A 396 -26.22 1.32 -8.68
N GLY A 397 -25.16 2.14 -8.59
CA GLY A 397 -23.79 1.69 -8.66
C GLY A 397 -23.34 1.32 -10.07
N GLY A 398 -22.15 0.73 -10.17
CA GLY A 398 -21.55 0.35 -11.42
C GLY A 398 -20.09 -0.06 -11.30
N ALA A 399 -19.45 -0.34 -12.43
CA ALA A 399 -18.02 -0.59 -12.48
C ALA A 399 -17.25 0.71 -12.80
N ALA A 400 -16.20 1.00 -12.05
CA ALA A 400 -15.29 2.10 -12.37
C ALA A 400 -13.91 1.55 -12.77
N THR A 401 -13.18 2.28 -13.59
CA THR A 401 -11.77 2.03 -13.92
C THR A 401 -11.03 3.35 -13.87
N LEU A 402 -10.05 3.46 -12.99
CA LEU A 402 -9.10 4.57 -12.95
C LEU A 402 -7.93 4.25 -13.87
N SER A 403 -7.53 5.22 -14.70
CA SER A 403 -6.34 5.15 -15.56
C SER A 403 -5.33 6.18 -15.11
N PHE A 404 -4.10 5.72 -14.87
CA PHE A 404 -2.95 6.58 -14.58
C PHE A 404 -2.16 6.96 -15.84
N ASP A 405 -2.45 6.31 -16.98
CA ASP A 405 -1.88 6.65 -18.28
C ASP A 405 -2.80 7.59 -19.08
N GLY A 406 -2.22 8.34 -20.03
CA GLY A 406 -2.95 9.18 -20.99
C GLY A 406 -3.41 10.55 -20.47
N VAL A 407 -3.02 10.93 -19.26
CA VAL A 407 -3.30 12.28 -18.71
C VAL A 407 -2.24 13.32 -19.10
N HIS A 408 -1.02 12.85 -19.40
CA HIS A 408 0.10 13.70 -19.77
C HIS A 408 0.31 13.67 -21.29
N THR A 409 0.75 14.80 -21.87
CA THR A 409 1.18 14.87 -23.28
C THR A 409 2.41 13.98 -23.57
N THR A 410 3.07 13.50 -22.51
CA THR A 410 4.10 12.46 -22.52
C THR A 410 3.73 11.39 -21.48
N PRO A 411 3.42 10.15 -21.87
CA PRO A 411 3.09 9.10 -20.91
C PRO A 411 4.28 8.85 -19.97
N THR A 412 4.02 8.47 -18.71
CA THR A 412 5.06 8.01 -17.78
C THR A 412 5.59 6.67 -18.26
N THR A 413 6.45 6.73 -19.28
CA THR A 413 7.06 5.55 -19.89
C THR A 413 8.48 5.40 -19.40
N ALA A 414 8.73 4.31 -18.71
CA ALA A 414 10.07 3.87 -18.43
C ALA A 414 10.56 3.02 -19.60
N SER A 415 11.59 3.48 -20.33
CA SER A 415 12.25 2.67 -21.35
C SER A 415 13.38 1.86 -20.70
N ALA A 416 13.35 0.54 -20.85
CA ALA A 416 14.33 -0.33 -20.24
C ALA A 416 14.63 -1.55 -21.11
N SER A 417 15.83 -2.11 -20.96
CA SER A 417 16.18 -3.37 -21.61
C SER A 417 15.52 -4.53 -20.88
N ALA A 418 14.78 -5.34 -21.62
CA ALA A 418 14.09 -6.49 -21.11
C ALA A 418 14.52 -7.77 -21.82
N ARG A 419 14.59 -8.86 -21.05
CA ARG A 419 14.50 -10.22 -21.59
C ARG A 419 13.06 -10.65 -21.49
N THR A 420 12.47 -11.02 -22.61
CA THR A 420 11.08 -11.47 -22.68
C THR A 420 11.05 -12.97 -22.91
N PHE A 421 10.11 -13.64 -22.27
CA PHE A 421 9.82 -15.04 -22.48
C PHE A 421 8.36 -15.17 -22.93
N ASP A 422 8.15 -15.76 -24.10
CA ASP A 422 6.83 -16.05 -24.64
C ASP A 422 6.38 -17.44 -24.19
N ALA A 423 5.34 -17.51 -23.37
CA ALA A 423 4.87 -18.78 -22.82
C ALA A 423 4.22 -19.69 -23.89
N ALA A 424 3.77 -19.14 -25.02
CA ALA A 424 3.13 -19.90 -26.08
C ALA A 424 4.16 -20.52 -27.03
N THR A 425 5.24 -19.81 -27.36
CA THR A 425 6.27 -20.31 -28.29
C THR A 425 7.50 -20.89 -27.60
N GLY A 426 7.74 -20.51 -26.34
CA GLY A 426 8.97 -20.82 -25.60
C GLY A 426 10.15 -19.92 -25.97
N ASP A 427 9.95 -18.92 -26.83
CA ASP A 427 11.03 -18.04 -27.29
C ASP A 427 11.47 -17.09 -26.21
N THR A 428 12.79 -16.85 -26.16
CA THR A 428 13.38 -15.79 -25.34
C THR A 428 14.01 -14.75 -26.24
N THR A 429 13.60 -13.48 -26.10
CA THR A 429 14.15 -12.37 -26.88
C THR A 429 14.64 -11.25 -25.99
N SER A 430 15.62 -10.48 -26.48
CA SER A 430 16.07 -9.25 -25.83
C SER A 430 15.50 -8.08 -26.62
N THR A 431 14.71 -7.23 -25.97
CA THR A 431 14.14 -6.03 -26.59
C THR A 431 14.15 -4.89 -25.58
N ASN A 432 14.20 -3.66 -26.08
CA ASN A 432 13.80 -2.54 -25.25
C ASN A 432 12.27 -2.55 -25.14
N VAL A 433 11.76 -2.13 -23.99
CA VAL A 433 10.34 -2.03 -23.72
C VAL A 433 10.05 -0.71 -23.03
N ARG A 434 8.81 -0.24 -23.20
CA ARG A 434 8.21 0.84 -22.43
C ARG A 434 7.18 0.25 -21.48
N VAL A 435 7.32 0.55 -20.20
CA VAL A 435 6.32 0.20 -19.19
C VAL A 435 5.54 1.45 -18.80
N ARG A 436 4.22 1.32 -18.61
CA ARG A 436 3.29 2.43 -18.34
C ARG A 436 2.63 2.27 -16.97
N GLY A 437 2.23 3.39 -16.38
CA GLY A 437 1.40 3.45 -15.18
C GLY A 437 2.10 4.04 -13.95
N MET A 438 1.54 3.74 -12.78
CA MET A 438 2.01 4.20 -11.47
C MET A 438 2.14 3.01 -10.50
N PRO A 439 3.02 3.05 -9.48
CA PRO A 439 3.20 1.96 -8.51
C PRO A 439 2.04 1.90 -7.51
N ALA A 440 0.83 1.64 -8.00
CA ALA A 440 -0.41 1.69 -7.24
C ALA A 440 -0.68 0.35 -6.54
N VAL A 441 -0.76 0.39 -5.22
CA VAL A 441 -1.25 -0.70 -4.35
C VAL A 441 -2.46 -0.21 -3.56
N GLY A 442 -3.35 -1.10 -3.16
CA GLY A 442 -4.57 -0.66 -2.52
C GLY A 442 -5.72 -1.63 -2.57
N PHE A 443 -6.87 -1.15 -2.14
CA PHE A 443 -8.12 -1.90 -2.09
C PHE A 443 -9.31 -0.94 -2.12
N ALA A 444 -10.45 -1.45 -2.57
CA ALA A 444 -11.73 -0.78 -2.40
C ALA A 444 -12.41 -1.27 -1.13
N VAL A 445 -13.07 -0.37 -0.42
CA VAL A 445 -14.02 -0.71 0.64
C VAL A 445 -15.41 -0.24 0.25
N ARG A 446 -16.41 -0.99 0.69
CA ARG A 446 -17.81 -0.58 0.63
C ARG A 446 -18.49 -0.79 1.97
N THR A 447 -19.47 0.04 2.25
CA THR A 447 -20.31 -0.06 3.44
C THR A 447 -21.78 -0.19 3.07
N PHE A 448 -22.52 -0.88 3.92
CA PHE A 448 -23.98 -0.90 3.94
C PHE A 448 -24.42 -0.59 5.37
N ARG A 449 -25.23 0.45 5.54
CA ARG A 449 -25.69 0.93 6.84
C ARG A 449 -27.20 0.83 6.89
N ASN A 450 -27.70 -0.25 7.50
CA ASN A 450 -29.13 -0.48 7.70
C ASN A 450 -29.62 0.01 9.08
N GLY A 451 -28.85 0.89 9.73
CA GLY A 451 -29.20 1.47 11.02
C GLY A 451 -29.26 0.45 12.15
N THR A 452 -30.30 0.56 12.99
CA THR A 452 -30.51 -0.33 14.13
C THR A 452 -31.54 -1.39 13.78
N LEU A 453 -31.17 -2.66 13.89
CA LEU A 453 -32.03 -3.81 13.72
C LEU A 453 -32.63 -4.24 15.07
N THR A 454 -33.77 -4.92 15.04
CA THR A 454 -34.35 -5.59 16.21
C THR A 454 -33.81 -7.01 16.27
N CYS A 455 -32.98 -7.31 17.27
CA CYS A 455 -32.43 -8.65 17.50
C CYS A 455 -33.21 -9.39 18.60
N ALA A 456 -33.32 -10.72 18.49
CA ALA A 456 -33.92 -11.52 19.54
C ALA A 456 -33.11 -11.42 20.84
N GLY A 457 -33.74 -10.93 21.92
CA GLY A 457 -33.11 -10.84 23.25
C GLY A 457 -32.37 -9.53 23.56
N SER A 458 -32.27 -8.57 22.62
CA SER A 458 -31.87 -7.18 22.91
C SER A 458 -32.90 -6.20 22.33
N THR A 459 -32.97 -5.00 22.88
CA THR A 459 -33.88 -3.95 22.35
C THR A 459 -33.37 -3.36 21.02
N SER A 460 -32.08 -3.54 20.69
CA SER A 460 -31.43 -3.03 19.49
C SER A 460 -30.08 -3.73 19.19
N CYS A 461 -29.76 -3.91 17.91
CA CYS A 461 -28.44 -4.33 17.43
C CYS A 461 -28.05 -3.51 16.18
N GLN A 462 -26.75 -3.28 15.94
CA GLN A 462 -26.31 -2.55 14.74
C GLN A 462 -26.39 -3.44 13.50
N GLY A 463 -26.92 -2.87 12.40
CA GLY A 463 -26.99 -3.50 11.08
C GLY A 463 -26.04 -2.84 10.07
N ASN A 464 -24.78 -2.64 10.45
CA ASN A 464 -23.76 -2.11 9.57
C ASN A 464 -22.86 -3.24 9.07
N TYR A 465 -22.45 -3.15 7.80
CA TYR A 465 -21.62 -4.16 7.15
C TYR A 465 -20.54 -3.49 6.31
N GLY A 466 -19.34 -4.06 6.35
CA GLY A 466 -18.20 -3.66 5.52
C GLY A 466 -17.78 -4.79 4.58
N GLY A 467 -17.19 -4.43 3.45
CA GLY A 467 -16.49 -5.39 2.59
C GLY A 467 -15.26 -4.74 1.97
N MET A 468 -14.19 -5.51 1.83
CA MET A 468 -12.92 -5.11 1.19
C MET A 468 -12.73 -5.91 -0.10
N PHE A 469 -12.28 -5.25 -1.15
CA PHE A 469 -12.02 -5.83 -2.47
C PHE A 469 -10.65 -5.39 -2.99
N VAL A 470 -9.83 -6.36 -3.39
CA VAL A 470 -8.55 -6.09 -4.05
C VAL A 470 -8.81 -5.48 -5.43
N HIS A 471 -8.05 -4.45 -5.78
CA HIS A 471 -8.12 -3.83 -7.09
C HIS A 471 -7.83 -4.81 -8.22
N GLN A 472 -8.67 -4.82 -9.25
CA GLN A 472 -8.32 -5.48 -10.51
C GLN A 472 -7.50 -4.51 -11.35
N GLY A 473 -6.19 -4.76 -11.49
CA GLY A 473 -5.27 -3.85 -12.16
C GLY A 473 -4.52 -4.46 -13.34
N VAL A 474 -4.36 -3.67 -14.41
CA VAL A 474 -3.69 -4.08 -15.66
C VAL A 474 -2.28 -3.49 -15.74
N ARG A 475 -1.36 -4.24 -16.35
CA ARG A 475 -0.01 -3.79 -16.73
C ARG A 475 0.13 -3.83 -18.23
N THR A 476 0.68 -2.76 -18.79
CA THR A 476 0.97 -2.67 -20.22
C THR A 476 2.45 -2.45 -20.45
N VAL A 477 2.98 -3.29 -21.33
CA VAL A 477 4.35 -3.22 -21.83
C VAL A 477 4.28 -3.12 -23.34
N THR A 478 4.94 -2.13 -23.93
CA THR A 478 5.03 -1.98 -25.39
C THR A 478 6.49 -2.07 -25.83
N PRO A 479 6.82 -2.74 -26.95
CA PRO A 479 8.16 -2.73 -27.53
C PRO A 479 8.70 -1.32 -27.85
#